data_AF-A0A0H2PZM0-F1
#
_entry.id   AF-A0A0H2PZM0-F1
#
_cell.length_a   1.000
_cell.length_b   1.000
_cell.length_c   1.000
_cell.angle_alpha   90.00
_cell.angle_beta   90.00
_cell.angle_gamma   90.00
#
_symmetry.space_group_name_H-M   'P 1'
#
loop_
_entity.id
_entity.type
_entity.pdbx_description
1 polymer ?
#
loop_
_entity_poly.entity_id
_entity_poly.type
_entity_poly.pdbx_seq_one_letter_code
_entity_poly.pdbx_strand_id
1 'polypeptide(L)'
;MNHSTLELLGWFASPILLYMGLNFIVHRFSLKNLIKVKLADIMVPILFIVDNHLSKLLFHESILAYLFISAFILGIGIAVIQAYFYDEINYHVYFKMFWRFLFLLLIVFYLFLFILAII
;
A
#
# COMPACT_ATOMS: atom_id res chain seq x y z
N MET A 1 -12.06 0.69 -25.52
CA MET A 1 -10.60 0.53 -25.42
C MET A 1 -10.34 -0.93 -25.09
N ASN A 2 -9.58 -1.66 -25.92
CA ASN A 2 -9.20 -3.05 -25.61
C ASN A 2 -8.10 -2.98 -24.55
N HIS A 3 -8.47 -2.91 -23.27
CA HIS A 3 -7.53 -3.19 -22.20
C HIS A 3 -7.07 -4.63 -22.37
N SER A 4 -5.76 -4.84 -22.46
CA SER A 4 -5.26 -6.20 -22.50
C SER A 4 -5.63 -6.85 -21.17
N THR A 5 -6.34 -7.97 -21.20
CA THR A 5 -6.76 -8.70 -19.98
C THR A 5 -5.57 -8.99 -19.04
N LEU A 6 -4.36 -9.03 -19.61
CA LEU A 6 -3.08 -9.13 -18.91
C LEU A 6 -2.78 -7.95 -17.98
N GLU A 7 -3.08 -6.70 -18.37
CA GLU A 7 -2.84 -5.52 -17.53
C GLU A 7 -3.75 -5.51 -16.29
N LEU A 8 -5.03 -5.85 -16.47
CA LEU A 8 -5.98 -5.98 -15.36
C LEU A 8 -5.57 -7.10 -14.40
N LEU A 9 -5.21 -8.27 -14.94
CA LEU A 9 -4.67 -9.37 -14.13
C LEU A 9 -3.40 -8.96 -13.40
N GLY A 10 -2.51 -8.22 -14.06
CA GLY A 10 -1.29 -7.67 -13.45
C GLY A 10 -1.60 -6.74 -12.27
N TRP A 11 -2.63 -5.91 -12.39
CA TRP A 11 -3.02 -5.01 -11.32
C TRP A 11 -3.56 -5.75 -10.09
N PHE A 12 -4.47 -6.70 -10.28
CA PHE A 12 -5.01 -7.50 -9.18
C PHE A 12 -4.00 -8.49 -8.57
N ALA A 13 -3.08 -9.02 -9.38
CA ALA A 13 -2.02 -9.92 -8.90
C ALA A 13 -0.89 -9.15 -8.18
N SER A 14 -0.74 -7.84 -8.41
CA SER A 14 0.39 -7.06 -7.91
C SER A 14 0.60 -7.14 -6.39
N PRO A 15 -0.41 -7.10 -5.51
CA PRO A 15 -0.17 -7.17 -4.06
C PRO A 15 0.35 -8.55 -3.64
N ILE A 16 -0.13 -9.61 -4.28
CA ILE A 16 0.25 -11.00 -4.03
C ILE A 16 1.69 -11.23 -4.50
N LEU A 17 1.99 -10.84 -5.74
CA LEU A 17 3.33 -10.97 -6.32
C LEU A 17 4.37 -10.17 -5.53
N LEU A 18 4.03 -8.95 -5.11
CA LEU A 18 4.92 -8.13 -4.27
C LEU A 18 5.12 -8.75 -2.89
N TYR A 19 4.07 -9.28 -2.27
CA TYR A 19 4.20 -9.97 -0.99
C TYR A 19 5.16 -11.16 -1.11
N MET A 20 4.97 -12.01 -2.13
CA MET A 20 5.84 -13.17 -2.38
C MET A 20 7.29 -12.75 -2.63
N GLY A 21 7.52 -11.77 -3.52
CA GLY A 21 8.85 -11.29 -3.87
C GLY A 21 9.58 -10.66 -2.69
N LEU A 22 8.93 -9.76 -1.95
CA LEU A 22 9.53 -9.13 -0.77
C LEU A 22 9.77 -10.15 0.34
N ASN A 23 8.85 -11.10 0.54
CA ASN A 23 9.03 -12.13 1.56
C ASN A 23 10.22 -13.04 1.24
N PHE A 24 10.44 -13.37 -0.02
CA PHE A 24 11.61 -14.12 -0.48
C PHE A 24 12.91 -13.34 -0.24
N ILE A 25 12.96 -12.05 -0.59
CA ILE A 25 14.13 -11.19 -0.38
C ILE A 25 14.43 -11.06 1.13
N VAL A 26 13.42 -10.76 1.94
CA VAL A 26 13.58 -10.55 3.39
C VAL A 26 14.10 -11.81 4.08
N HIS A 27 13.62 -12.99 3.68
CA HIS A 27 14.13 -14.27 4.21
C HIS A 27 15.53 -14.59 3.70
N ARG A 28 15.81 -14.40 2.41
CA ARG A 28 17.10 -14.76 1.81
C ARG A 28 18.26 -13.96 2.35
N PHE A 29 18.05 -12.67 2.61
CA PHE A 29 19.09 -11.77 3.13
C PHE A 29 19.05 -11.60 4.65
N SER A 30 18.22 -12.38 5.36
CA SER A 30 18.04 -12.27 6.82
C SER A 30 17.70 -10.85 7.31
N LEU A 31 17.11 -10.01 6.45
CA LEU A 31 16.79 -8.62 6.78
C LEU A 31 15.80 -8.51 7.93
N LYS A 32 15.05 -9.58 8.22
CA LYS A 32 14.13 -9.66 9.36
C LYS A 32 14.82 -9.40 10.71
N ASN A 33 16.12 -9.74 10.82
CA ASN A 33 16.91 -9.52 12.04
C ASN A 33 17.64 -8.17 12.05
N LEU A 34 17.92 -7.59 10.87
CA LEU A 34 18.65 -6.32 10.74
C LEU A 34 17.71 -5.12 10.74
N ILE A 35 16.52 -5.26 10.16
CA ILE A 35 15.55 -4.19 9.96
C ILE A 35 14.27 -4.60 10.69
N LYS A 36 13.94 -3.90 11.79
CA LYS A 36 12.69 -4.11 12.58
C LYS A 36 11.41 -3.61 11.87
N VAL A 37 11.46 -3.50 10.54
CA VAL A 37 10.41 -2.97 9.67
C VAL A 37 9.61 -4.16 9.14
N LYS A 38 8.28 -4.06 9.15
CA LYS A 38 7.43 -5.15 8.63
C LYS A 38 7.40 -5.11 7.11
N LEU A 39 7.10 -6.26 6.50
CA LEU A 39 6.96 -6.38 5.05
C LEU A 39 5.99 -5.34 4.46
N ALA A 40 4.88 -5.11 5.16
CA ALA A 40 3.86 -4.12 4.83
C ALA A 40 4.45 -2.71 4.64
N ASP A 41 5.39 -2.30 5.49
CA ASP A 41 5.96 -0.95 5.47
C ASP A 41 6.82 -0.72 4.21
N ILE A 42 7.36 -1.79 3.62
CA ILE A 42 8.12 -1.75 2.36
C ILE A 42 7.19 -1.94 1.15
N MET A 43 6.14 -2.75 1.30
CA MET A 43 5.16 -3.01 0.24
C MET A 43 4.44 -1.75 -0.21
N VAL A 44 3.95 -0.94 0.74
CA VAL A 44 3.12 0.24 0.46
C VAL A 44 3.77 1.21 -0.54
N PRO A 45 5.01 1.70 -0.35
CA PRO A 45 5.62 2.62 -1.32
C PRO A 45 5.84 1.98 -2.70
N ILE A 46 6.11 0.67 -2.76
CA ILE A 46 6.26 -0.03 -4.04
C ILE A 46 4.91 -0.16 -4.73
N LEU A 47 3.83 -0.47 -3.99
CA LEU A 47 2.47 -0.52 -4.51
C LEU A 47 2.05 0.83 -5.10
N PHE A 48 2.36 1.96 -4.46
CA PHE A 48 2.07 3.29 -5.00
C PHE A 48 2.71 3.52 -6.38
N ILE A 49 3.94 3.05 -6.58
CA ILE A 49 4.65 3.17 -7.86
C ILE A 49 3.98 2.28 -8.92
N VAL A 50 3.68 1.02 -8.55
CA VAL A 50 3.03 0.05 -9.44
C VAL A 50 1.63 0.52 -9.84
N ASP A 51 0.81 0.96 -8.90
CA ASP A 51 -0.54 1.48 -9.13
C ASP A 51 -0.53 2.71 -10.02
N ASN A 52 0.42 3.62 -9.84
CA ASN A 52 0.57 4.78 -10.71
C ASN A 52 0.95 4.38 -12.14
N HIS A 53 1.81 3.38 -12.31
CA HIS A 53 2.20 2.92 -13.64
C HIS A 53 1.03 2.22 -14.34
N LEU A 54 0.37 1.29 -13.65
CA LEU A 54 -0.76 0.53 -14.19
C LEU A 54 -1.99 1.42 -14.45
N SER A 55 -2.28 2.39 -13.58
CA SER A 55 -3.39 3.33 -13.82
C SER A 55 -3.18 4.17 -15.09
N LYS A 56 -1.95 4.62 -15.37
CA LYS A 56 -1.63 5.33 -16.62
C LYS A 56 -1.76 4.45 -17.86
N LEU A 57 -1.46 3.16 -17.74
CA LEU A 57 -1.62 2.20 -18.84
C LEU A 57 -3.10 1.92 -19.11
N LEU A 58 -3.87 1.68 -18.04
CA LEU A 58 -5.28 1.29 -18.14
C LEU A 58 -6.21 2.47 -18.42
N PHE A 59 -6.08 3.59 -17.71
CA PHE A 59 -7.05 4.69 -17.76
C PHE A 59 -6.49 5.99 -18.36
N HIS A 60 -5.22 5.99 -18.79
CA HIS A 60 -4.48 7.18 -19.20
C HIS A 60 -4.39 8.30 -18.14
N GLU A 61 -4.74 7.97 -16.90
CA GLU A 61 -4.80 8.90 -15.77
C GLU A 61 -3.99 8.36 -14.60
N SER A 62 -3.45 9.27 -13.79
CA SER A 62 -2.66 8.90 -12.61
C SER A 62 -3.53 8.80 -11.36
N ILE A 63 -3.57 7.63 -10.73
CA ILE A 63 -4.28 7.45 -9.45
C ILE A 63 -3.47 7.90 -8.22
N LEU A 64 -2.19 8.25 -8.41
CA LEU A 64 -1.23 8.52 -7.36
C LEU A 64 -1.63 9.70 -6.46
N ALA A 65 -2.24 10.74 -7.04
CA ALA A 65 -2.73 11.89 -6.27
C ALA A 65 -3.81 11.46 -5.26
N TYR A 66 -4.74 10.60 -5.69
CA TYR A 66 -5.80 10.06 -4.82
C TYR A 66 -5.22 9.16 -3.72
N LEU A 67 -4.21 8.36 -4.04
CA LEU A 67 -3.49 7.54 -3.05
C LEU A 67 -2.74 8.39 -2.01
N PHE A 68 -2.16 9.52 -2.41
CA PHE A 68 -1.53 10.43 -1.45
C PHE A 68 -2.55 11.14 -0.57
N ILE A 69 -3.67 11.59 -1.14
CA ILE A 69 -4.74 12.22 -0.36
C ILE A 69 -5.27 11.24 0.70
N SER A 70 -5.55 9.99 0.32
CA SER A 70 -6.02 8.97 1.27
C SER A 70 -4.96 8.66 2.34
N ALA A 71 -3.68 8.58 1.96
CA ALA A 71 -2.58 8.42 2.90
C ALA A 71 -2.50 9.58 3.89
N PHE A 72 -2.58 10.84 3.44
CA PHE A 72 -2.50 12.00 4.34
C PHE A 72 -3.69 12.08 5.28
N ILE A 73 -4.91 11.83 4.81
CA ILE A 73 -6.11 11.79 5.66
C ILE A 73 -5.93 10.73 6.76
N LEU A 74 -5.49 9.54 6.39
CA LEU A 74 -5.24 8.45 7.32
C LEU A 74 -4.11 8.80 8.31
N GLY A 75 -3.05 9.46 7.86
CA GLY A 75 -1.97 9.95 8.71
C GLY A 75 -2.44 10.96 9.74
N ILE A 76 -3.23 11.96 9.32
CA ILE A 76 -3.85 12.94 10.23
C ILE A 76 -4.73 12.22 11.25
N GLY A 77 -5.55 11.27 10.83
CA GLY A 77 -6.40 10.49 11.74
C GLY A 77 -5.58 9.75 12.80
N ILE A 78 -4.50 9.08 12.42
CA ILE A 78 -3.61 8.37 13.36
C ILE A 78 -2.92 9.35 14.30
N ALA A 79 -2.48 10.51 13.80
CA ALA A 79 -1.82 11.53 14.62
C ALA A 79 -2.78 12.06 15.70
N VAL A 80 -4.03 12.33 15.34
CA VAL A 80 -5.08 12.77 16.26
C VAL A 80 -5.37 11.70 17.32
N ILE A 81 -5.52 10.43 16.91
CA ILE A 81 -5.73 9.30 17.85
C ILE A 81 -4.55 9.21 18.83
N GLN A 82 -3.32 9.31 18.34
CA GLN A 82 -2.15 9.20 19.20
C GLN A 82 -2.03 10.36 20.18
N ALA A 83 -2.26 11.59 19.72
CA ALA A 83 -2.27 12.77 20.59
C ALA A 83 -3.37 12.70 21.65
N TYR A 84 -4.53 12.13 21.31
CA TYR A 84 -5.64 11.96 22.25
C TYR A 84 -5.37 10.92 23.34
N PHE A 85 -4.73 9.80 23.02
CA PHE A 85 -4.53 8.70 23.97
C PHE A 85 -3.19 8.74 24.73
N TYR A 86 -2.15 9.35 24.14
CA TYR A 86 -0.79 9.28 24.67
C TYR A 86 -0.20 10.64 25.03
N ASP A 87 -0.97 11.74 24.90
CA ASP A 87 -0.60 13.15 25.13
C ASP A 87 0.58 13.68 24.30
N GLU A 88 1.37 12.80 23.70
CA GLU A 88 2.49 13.09 22.82
C GLU A 88 2.50 12.18 21.58
N ILE A 89 3.00 12.71 20.47
CA ILE A 89 3.18 11.94 19.24
C ILE A 89 4.56 11.30 19.26
N ASN A 90 4.61 10.03 19.69
CA ASN A 90 5.80 9.22 19.50
C ASN A 90 5.95 8.86 18.01
N TYR A 91 6.84 9.56 17.30
CA TYR A 91 7.08 9.40 15.87
C TYR A 91 7.41 7.97 15.44
N HIS A 92 8.18 7.22 16.25
CA HIS A 92 8.50 5.83 15.89
C HIS A 92 7.22 4.98 15.85
N VAL A 93 6.36 5.10 16.87
CA VAL A 93 5.11 4.34 16.95
C VAL A 93 4.14 4.83 15.88
N TYR A 94 4.05 6.15 15.68
CA TYR A 94 3.24 6.79 14.65
C TYR A 94 3.53 6.22 13.26
N PHE A 95 4.79 6.28 12.80
CA PHE A 95 5.15 5.82 11.46
C PHE A 95 4.88 4.32 11.29
N LYS A 96 5.16 3.52 12.32
CA LYS A 96 4.85 2.08 12.31
C LYS A 96 3.35 1.81 12.20
N MET A 97 2.49 2.62 12.83
CA MET A 97 1.04 2.51 12.69
C MET A 97 0.57 3.00 11.33
N PHE A 98 1.06 4.15 10.88
CA PHE A 98 0.77 4.75 9.58
C PHE A 98 0.96 3.76 8.44
N TRP A 99 2.14 3.15 8.33
CA TRP A 99 2.43 2.19 7.26
C TRP A 99 1.52 0.96 7.29
N ARG A 100 1.18 0.46 8.48
CA ARG A 100 0.28 -0.70 8.64
C ARG A 100 -1.16 -0.40 8.27
N PHE A 101 -1.67 0.75 8.70
CA PHE A 101 -3.03 1.17 8.35
C PHE A 101 -3.14 1.53 6.87
N LEU A 102 -2.12 2.16 6.30
CA LEU A 102 -2.08 2.44 4.86
C LEU A 102 -2.05 1.15 4.03
N PHE A 103 -1.31 0.13 4.49
CA PHE A 103 -1.35 -1.21 3.88
C PHE A 103 -2.75 -1.84 3.95
N LEU A 104 -3.43 -1.76 5.09
CA LEU A 104 -4.81 -2.25 5.22
C LEU A 104 -5.77 -1.48 4.29
N LEU A 105 -5.63 -0.16 4.20
CA LEU A 105 -6.42 0.67 3.29
C LEU A 105 -6.22 0.26 1.83
N LEU A 106 -4.98 0.00 1.42
CA LEU A 106 -4.69 -0.52 0.07
C LEU A 106 -5.35 -1.88 -0.16
N ILE A 107 -5.29 -2.82 0.79
CA ILE A 107 -5.98 -4.12 0.65
C ILE A 107 -7.48 -3.91 0.42
N VAL A 108 -8.12 -3.04 1.22
CA VAL A 108 -9.55 -2.73 1.06
C VAL A 108 -9.81 -2.11 -0.31
N PHE A 109 -8.94 -1.22 -0.77
CA PHE A 109 -9.03 -0.63 -2.10
C PHE A 109 -8.94 -1.68 -3.22
N TYR A 110 -7.99 -2.62 -3.16
CA TYR A 110 -7.89 -3.72 -4.13
C TYR A 110 -9.12 -4.63 -4.10
N LEU A 111 -9.64 -4.96 -2.92
CA LEU A 111 -10.88 -5.74 -2.79
C LEU A 111 -12.07 -5.00 -3.40
N PHE A 112 -12.19 -3.69 -3.16
CA PHE A 112 -13.23 -2.85 -3.74
C PHE A 112 -13.15 -2.83 -5.28
N LEU A 113 -11.95 -2.62 -5.84
CA LEU A 113 -11.74 -2.68 -7.29
C LEU A 113 -12.06 -4.06 -7.87
N PHE A 114 -11.73 -5.13 -7.16
CA PHE A 114 -12.01 -6.49 -7.61
C PHE A 114 -13.52 -6.77 -7.68
N ILE A 115 -14.27 -6.32 -6.67
CA ILE A 115 -15.74 -6.42 -6.65
C ILE A 115 -16.33 -5.61 -7.81
N LEU A 116 -15.88 -4.36 -8.01
CA LEU A 116 -16.34 -3.52 -9.13
C LEU A 116 -16.01 -4.12 -10.50
N ALA A 117 -14.93 -4.88 -10.62
CA ALA A 117 -14.54 -5.50 -11.88
C ALA A 117 -15.37 -6.76 -12.22
N ILE A 118 -15.97 -7.41 -11.22
CA ILE A 118 -16.81 -8.61 -11.41
C ILE A 118 -18.27 -8.26 -11.70
N ILE A 119 -18.75 -7.14 -11.15
CA ILE A 119 -20.12 -6.63 -11.34
C ILE A 119 -20.24 -5.97 -12.72
#